data_AF-A0A662T589-F1
#
_entry.id   AF-A0A662T589-F1
#
_cell.length_a   1.000
_cell.length_b   1.000
_cell.length_c   1.000
_cell.angle_alpha   90.00
_cell.angle_beta   90.00
_cell.angle_gamma   90.00
#
_symmetry.space_group_name_H-M   'P 1'
#
loop_
_entity.id
_entity.type
_entity.pdbx_description
1 polymer ?
#
loop_
_entity_poly.entity_id
_entity_poly.type
_entity_poly.pdbx_seq_one_letter_code
_entity_poly.pdbx_strand_id
1 'polypeptide(L)'
;MLRKCEFCGEEKEIAGILGICVDCIRNKWSQVKDLVYKAHAKVREKYGLSPTPPTSKRGIKCDLCSNECVIGEGESGYCGLRFNEGNRLVSFVDVNHALLYSYLDAHPTNCCSVWFCPAGTGAGYPKYAYTKGTEYGYYNLAV
;
A
#
# COMPACT_ATOMS: atom_id res chain seq x y z
N MET A 1 -3.77 5.52 21.63
CA MET A 1 -5.01 6.01 22.29
C MET A 1 -5.96 4.83 22.42
N LEU A 2 -6.38 4.54 23.64
CA LEU A 2 -7.33 3.46 23.91
C LEU A 2 -8.71 3.83 23.35
N ARG A 3 -9.37 2.86 22.73
CA ARG A 3 -10.74 2.97 22.21
C ARG A 3 -11.44 1.64 22.43
N LYS A 4 -12.76 1.70 22.55
CA LYS A 4 -13.62 0.52 22.63
C LYS A 4 -13.72 -0.14 21.26
N CYS A 5 -13.46 -1.44 21.19
CA CYS A 5 -13.65 -2.24 19.98
C CYS A 5 -15.14 -2.34 19.64
N GLU A 6 -15.53 -2.02 18.41
CA GLU A 6 -16.94 -2.09 17.96
C GLU A 6 -17.49 -3.53 17.96
N PHE A 7 -16.62 -4.54 17.91
CA PHE A 7 -17.01 -5.95 17.92
C PHE A 7 -17.03 -6.58 19.31
N CYS A 8 -15.90 -6.60 20.03
CA CYS A 8 -15.82 -7.26 21.34
C CYS A 8 -16.11 -6.34 22.54
N GLY A 9 -16.16 -5.02 22.34
CA GLY A 9 -16.43 -4.05 23.40
C GLY A 9 -15.27 -3.81 24.37
N GLU A 10 -14.11 -4.43 24.20
CA GLU A 10 -12.93 -4.19 25.05
C GLU A 10 -12.22 -2.89 24.66
N GLU A 11 -11.65 -2.19 25.65
CA GLU A 11 -10.79 -1.02 25.42
C GLU A 11 -9.36 -1.46 25.06
N LYS A 12 -8.92 -1.10 23.87
CA LYS A 12 -7.59 -1.45 23.33
C LYS A 12 -7.00 -0.31 22.52
N GLU A 13 -5.74 -0.45 22.15
CA GLU A 13 -5.15 0.41 21.12
C GLU A 13 -5.74 0.07 19.76
N ILE A 14 -6.60 0.95 19.25
CA ILE A 14 -7.35 0.73 18.01
C ILE A 14 -7.17 1.94 17.10
N ALA A 15 -6.83 1.67 15.84
CA ALA A 15 -6.81 2.69 14.82
C ALA A 15 -8.23 3.23 14.61
N GLY A 16 -8.38 4.55 14.71
CA GLY A 16 -9.69 5.17 14.76
C GLY A 16 -10.59 4.92 13.55
N ILE A 17 -9.98 4.78 12.37
CA ILE A 17 -10.72 4.48 11.14
C ILE A 17 -11.18 3.02 11.07
N LEU A 18 -10.48 2.10 11.74
CA LEU A 18 -10.78 0.67 11.71
C LEU A 18 -11.86 0.30 12.72
N GLY A 19 -11.87 0.90 13.92
CA GLY A 19 -12.87 0.61 14.97
C GLY A 19 -12.80 -0.79 15.60
N ILE A 20 -11.97 -1.68 15.05
CA ILE A 20 -11.84 -3.09 15.45
C ILE A 20 -10.42 -3.35 15.96
N CYS A 21 -10.31 -4.06 17.09
CA CYS A 21 -9.02 -4.42 17.67
C CYS A 21 -8.33 -5.56 16.90
N VAL A 22 -7.00 -5.62 17.04
CA VAL A 22 -6.15 -6.61 16.34
C VAL A 22 -6.56 -8.06 16.64
N ASP A 23 -7.01 -8.34 17.86
CA ASP A 23 -7.40 -9.69 18.27
C ASP A 23 -8.66 -10.16 17.56
N CYS A 24 -9.64 -9.28 17.37
CA CYS A 24 -10.86 -9.61 16.62
C CYS A 24 -10.55 -9.81 15.13
N ILE A 25 -9.67 -8.99 14.55
CA ILE A 25 -9.24 -9.15 13.15
C ILE A 25 -8.58 -10.52 12.95
N ARG A 26 -7.68 -10.93 13.85
CA ARG A 26 -6.94 -12.20 13.75
C ARG A 26 -7.80 -13.42 14.04
N ASN A 27 -8.62 -13.37 15.08
CA ASN A 27 -9.29 -14.57 15.62
C ASN A 27 -10.76 -14.71 15.20
N LYS A 28 -11.38 -13.65 14.67
CA LYS A 28 -12.81 -13.58 14.33
C LYS A 28 -13.04 -12.98 12.94
N TRP A 29 -12.10 -13.19 12.01
CA TRP A 29 -12.09 -12.57 10.68
C TRP A 29 -13.41 -12.66 9.93
N SER A 30 -14.03 -13.85 9.85
CA SER A 30 -15.29 -14.05 9.14
C SER A 30 -16.44 -13.17 9.65
N GLN A 31 -16.38 -12.75 10.91
CA GLN A 31 -17.38 -11.93 11.59
C GLN A 31 -17.09 -10.43 11.48
N VAL A 32 -15.83 -10.04 11.29
CA VAL A 32 -15.41 -8.63 11.30
C VAL A 32 -14.94 -8.09 9.95
N LYS A 33 -14.72 -8.97 8.95
CA LYS A 33 -14.17 -8.60 7.64
C LYS A 33 -14.94 -7.46 6.96
N ASP A 34 -16.27 -7.42 7.08
CA ASP A 34 -17.10 -6.42 6.41
C ASP A 34 -16.90 -5.02 7.03
N LEU A 35 -16.66 -4.94 8.35
CA LEU A 35 -16.31 -3.69 9.02
C LEU A 35 -14.93 -3.19 8.57
N VAL A 36 -13.96 -4.10 8.42
CA VAL A 36 -12.62 -3.79 7.90
C VAL A 36 -12.69 -3.33 6.44
N TYR A 37 -13.44 -4.03 5.59
CA TYR A 37 -13.63 -3.63 4.19
C TYR A 37 -14.35 -2.29 4.07
N LYS A 38 -15.32 -2.00 4.93
CA LYS A 38 -15.99 -0.69 5.00
C LYS A 38 -15.00 0.43 5.35
N ALA A 39 -14.11 0.19 6.30
CA ALA A 39 -13.05 1.15 6.65
C ALA A 39 -12.11 1.40 5.45
N HIS A 40 -11.68 0.34 4.76
CA HIS A 40 -10.86 0.48 3.54
C HIS A 40 -11.58 1.24 2.43
N ALA A 41 -12.85 0.92 2.16
CA ALA A 41 -13.66 1.60 1.16
C ALA A 41 -13.76 3.10 1.46
N LYS A 42 -14.02 3.48 2.72
CA LYS A 42 -14.11 4.88 3.15
C LYS A 42 -12.81 5.67 2.95
N VAL A 43 -11.65 5.03 3.16
CA VAL A 43 -10.37 5.69 2.90
C VAL A 43 -10.17 5.91 1.40
N ARG A 44 -10.50 4.90 0.59
CA ARG A 44 -10.29 4.91 -0.86
C ARG A 44 -11.22 5.89 -1.59
N GLU A 45 -12.46 6.00 -1.13
CA GLU A 45 -13.45 6.95 -1.63
C GLU A 45 -12.94 8.41 -1.60
N LYS A 46 -12.20 8.81 -0.55
CA LYS A 46 -11.63 10.16 -0.43
C LYS A 46 -10.68 10.54 -1.57
N TYR A 47 -10.13 9.54 -2.25
CA TYR A 47 -9.20 9.70 -3.36
C TYR A 47 -9.83 9.33 -4.71
N GLY A 48 -11.15 9.09 -4.75
CA GLY A 48 -11.84 8.64 -5.96
C GLY A 48 -11.41 7.23 -6.41
N LEU A 49 -10.86 6.42 -5.50
CA LEU A 49 -10.35 5.09 -5.82
C LEU A 49 -11.42 4.00 -5.59
N SER A 50 -11.45 3.01 -6.49
CA SER A 50 -12.38 1.87 -6.37
C SER A 50 -12.22 1.14 -5.04
N PRO A 51 -13.30 0.86 -4.27
CA PRO A 51 -13.20 0.24 -2.94
C PRO A 51 -12.66 -1.20 -2.98
N THR A 52 -12.88 -1.92 -4.07
CA THR A 52 -12.39 -3.28 -4.33
C THR A 52 -11.81 -3.36 -5.75
N PRO A 53 -10.97 -4.36 -6.06
CA PRO A 53 -10.59 -4.63 -7.44
C PRO A 53 -11.84 -4.79 -8.33
N PRO A 54 -11.97 -4.04 -9.44
CA PRO A 54 -13.13 -4.15 -10.30
C PRO A 54 -13.16 -5.50 -11.02
N THR A 55 -14.35 -6.06 -11.17
CA THR A 55 -14.60 -7.37 -11.80
C THR A 55 -15.77 -7.27 -12.79
N SER A 56 -15.72 -6.26 -13.66
CA SER A 56 -16.83 -5.90 -14.55
C SER A 56 -17.03 -6.94 -15.66
N LYS A 57 -18.26 -7.44 -15.84
CA LYS A 57 -18.59 -8.57 -16.75
C LYS A 57 -18.12 -8.40 -18.21
N ARG A 58 -18.01 -7.16 -18.69
CA ARG A 58 -17.59 -6.81 -20.05
C ARG A 58 -16.38 -5.87 -20.05
N GLY A 59 -15.57 -5.93 -19.00
CA GLY A 59 -14.38 -5.10 -18.86
C GLY A 59 -13.15 -5.71 -19.52
N ILE A 60 -12.07 -4.93 -19.56
CA ILE A 60 -10.76 -5.35 -20.03
C ILE A 60 -9.96 -5.87 -18.85
N LYS A 61 -9.36 -7.05 -18.99
CA LYS A 61 -8.47 -7.62 -17.96
C LYS A 61 -7.12 -6.90 -17.96
N CYS A 62 -6.66 -6.47 -16.79
CA CYS A 62 -5.31 -6.00 -16.52
C CYS A 62 -4.60 -7.01 -15.61
N ASP A 63 -3.59 -7.69 -16.10
CA ASP A 63 -2.89 -8.82 -15.46
C ASP A 63 -1.50 -8.47 -14.89
N LEU A 64 -1.16 -7.17 -14.83
CA LEU A 64 0.15 -6.69 -14.36
C LEU A 64 0.44 -6.91 -12.87
N CYS A 65 -0.60 -7.12 -12.05
CA CYS A 65 -0.44 -7.37 -10.61
C CYS A 65 -1.47 -8.39 -10.14
N SER A 66 -1.31 -8.86 -8.91
CA SER A 66 -2.17 -9.88 -8.30
C SER A 66 -3.65 -9.52 -8.18
N ASN A 67 -4.02 -8.24 -8.37
CA ASN A 67 -5.43 -7.83 -8.34
C ASN A 67 -6.20 -8.22 -9.59
N GLU A 68 -5.51 -8.52 -10.71
CA GLU A 68 -6.10 -8.95 -11.98
C GLU A 68 -7.42 -8.26 -12.37
N CYS A 69 -7.45 -6.93 -12.27
CA CYS A 69 -8.67 -6.13 -12.40
C CYS A 69 -9.33 -6.37 -13.77
N VAL A 70 -10.66 -6.51 -13.79
CA VAL A 70 -11.48 -6.47 -15.01
C VAL A 70 -12.23 -5.15 -15.04
N ILE A 71 -11.78 -4.23 -15.88
CA ILE A 71 -12.13 -2.80 -15.83
C ILE A 71 -13.15 -2.47 -16.92
N GLY A 72 -14.38 -2.12 -16.52
CA GLY A 72 -15.47 -1.73 -17.43
C GLY A 72 -15.27 -0.33 -18.03
N GLU A 73 -16.00 -0.02 -19.10
CA GLU A 73 -15.94 1.31 -19.75
C GLU A 73 -16.18 2.45 -18.75
N GLY A 74 -15.29 3.43 -18.71
CA GLY A 74 -15.33 4.56 -17.77
C GLY A 74 -14.87 4.21 -16.34
N GLU A 75 -14.51 2.95 -16.06
CA GLU A 75 -14.00 2.54 -14.76
C GLU A 75 -12.47 2.66 -14.67
N SER A 76 -11.97 2.78 -13.44
CA SER A 76 -10.55 2.72 -13.11
C SER A 76 -10.22 1.42 -12.38
N GLY A 77 -9.01 0.90 -12.61
CA GLY A 77 -8.45 -0.22 -11.88
C GLY A 77 -8.22 0.11 -10.40
N TYR A 78 -7.94 -0.93 -9.61
CA TYR A 78 -7.73 -0.77 -8.17
C TYR A 78 -6.57 0.17 -7.81
N CYS A 79 -5.54 0.25 -8.65
CA CYS A 79 -4.41 1.17 -8.44
C CYS A 79 -4.76 2.63 -8.70
N GLY A 80 -5.86 2.94 -9.39
CA GLY A 80 -6.18 4.28 -9.86
C GLY A 80 -5.29 4.78 -11.01
N LEU A 81 -4.29 4.00 -11.45
CA LEU A 81 -3.36 4.40 -12.52
C LEU A 81 -3.88 4.06 -13.92
N ARG A 82 -4.65 2.97 -14.03
CA ARG A 82 -5.16 2.43 -15.29
C ARG A 82 -6.66 2.51 -15.35
N PHE A 83 -7.22 2.86 -16.49
CA PHE A 83 -8.65 3.03 -16.70
C PHE A 83 -9.05 2.58 -18.11
N ASN A 84 -10.33 2.29 -18.30
CA ASN A 84 -10.86 1.88 -19.59
C ASN A 84 -11.60 3.04 -20.26
N GLU A 85 -11.09 3.47 -21.42
CA GLU A 85 -11.66 4.54 -22.22
C GLU A 85 -11.73 4.10 -23.68
N GLY A 86 -12.93 4.16 -24.27
CA GLY A 86 -13.16 3.73 -25.65
C GLY A 86 -12.87 2.25 -25.85
N ASN A 87 -13.18 1.42 -24.84
CA ASN A 87 -12.87 0.00 -24.78
C ASN A 87 -11.37 -0.31 -25.00
N ARG A 88 -10.50 0.53 -24.44
CA ARG A 88 -9.04 0.35 -24.42
C ARG A 88 -8.50 0.64 -23.02
N LEU A 89 -7.51 -0.15 -22.59
CA LEU A 89 -6.82 0.07 -21.33
C LEU A 89 -5.81 1.23 -21.50
N VAL A 90 -6.08 2.35 -20.84
CA VAL A 90 -5.25 3.56 -20.83
C VAL A 90 -4.58 3.70 -19.46
N SER A 91 -3.47 4.43 -19.40
CA SER A 91 -2.68 4.72 -18.20
C SER A 91 -2.37 6.21 -18.16
N PHE A 92 -2.29 6.81 -16.96
CA PHE A 92 -1.90 8.24 -16.83
C PHE A 92 -0.49 8.55 -17.33
N VAL A 93 0.40 7.57 -17.36
CA VAL A 93 1.78 7.69 -17.85
C VAL A 93 2.10 6.55 -18.83
N ASP A 94 3.03 6.82 -19.75
CA ASP A 94 3.57 5.83 -20.68
C ASP A 94 4.62 4.92 -20.02
N VAL A 95 5.24 4.04 -20.81
CA VAL A 95 6.21 3.04 -20.32
C VAL A 95 7.56 3.63 -19.90
N ASN A 96 7.86 4.87 -20.27
CA ASN A 96 9.11 5.57 -19.96
C ASN A 96 8.96 6.59 -18.82
N HIS A 97 7.73 6.80 -18.32
CA HIS A 97 7.43 7.78 -17.28
C HIS A 97 6.74 7.13 -16.09
N ALA A 98 6.93 7.71 -14.90
CA ALA A 98 6.28 7.27 -13.68
C ALA A 98 5.53 8.43 -13.02
N LEU A 99 4.34 8.15 -12.49
CA LEU A 99 3.58 9.08 -11.65
C LEU A 99 3.92 8.79 -10.20
N LEU A 100 4.80 9.59 -9.61
CA LEU A 100 5.30 9.35 -8.25
C LEU A 100 5.56 10.66 -7.52
N TYR A 101 5.65 10.56 -6.20
CA TYR A 101 6.20 11.60 -5.34
C TYR A 101 7.49 11.07 -4.73
N SER A 102 8.63 11.60 -5.16
CA SER A 102 9.93 11.16 -4.64
C SER A 102 10.42 12.07 -3.53
N TYR A 103 11.16 11.50 -2.57
CA TYR A 103 11.89 12.25 -1.56
C TYR A 103 13.25 11.59 -1.27
N LEU A 104 14.16 12.39 -0.72
CA LEU A 104 15.42 11.86 -0.20
C LEU A 104 15.18 11.26 1.19
N ASP A 105 15.43 9.97 1.30
CA ASP A 105 15.22 9.21 2.52
C ASP A 105 16.55 8.97 3.23
N ALA A 106 16.73 9.60 4.39
CA ALA A 106 17.99 9.59 5.11
C ALA A 106 18.30 8.20 5.68
N HIS A 107 19.54 7.76 5.53
CA HIS A 107 20.05 6.61 6.28
C HIS A 107 20.29 6.99 7.75
N PRO A 108 19.94 6.15 8.73
CA PRO A 108 19.27 4.84 8.64
C PRO A 108 17.74 4.87 8.92
N THR A 109 17.04 5.99 8.71
CA THR A 109 15.76 6.25 9.39
C THR A 109 14.57 5.40 8.91
N ASN A 110 14.57 4.94 7.66
CA ASN A 110 13.41 4.24 7.05
C ASN A 110 13.81 3.00 6.23
N CYS A 111 15.09 2.61 6.24
CA CYS A 111 15.52 1.42 5.54
C CYS A 111 15.11 0.15 6.32
N CYS A 112 14.12 -0.60 5.82
CA CYS A 112 13.69 -1.88 6.40
C CYS A 112 14.82 -2.91 6.50
N SER A 113 15.87 -2.76 5.69
CA SER A 113 17.02 -3.64 5.65
C SER A 113 18.19 -3.15 6.51
N VAL A 114 18.07 -2.02 7.21
CA VAL A 114 19.18 -1.38 7.95
C VAL A 114 19.96 -2.37 8.84
N TRP A 115 19.25 -3.29 9.49
CA TRP A 115 19.83 -4.21 10.48
C TRP A 115 20.69 -5.34 9.88
N PHE A 116 20.66 -5.54 8.56
CA PHE A 116 21.55 -6.49 7.85
C PHE A 116 22.21 -5.91 6.59
N CYS A 117 21.86 -4.68 6.20
CA CYS A 117 22.44 -4.02 5.04
C CYS A 117 23.86 -3.53 5.36
N PRO A 118 24.84 -3.64 4.44
CA PRO A 118 26.17 -3.07 4.64
C PRO A 118 26.14 -1.55 4.87
N ALA A 119 25.19 -0.81 4.27
CA ALA A 119 24.99 0.62 4.52
C ALA A 119 24.50 0.94 5.95
N GLY A 120 23.87 -0.03 6.63
CA GLY A 120 23.42 0.11 8.01
C GLY A 120 24.41 -0.43 9.04
N THR A 121 25.17 -1.47 8.70
CA THR A 121 25.98 -2.26 9.65
C THR A 121 27.48 -2.26 9.38
N GLY A 122 27.92 -1.93 8.17
CA GLY A 122 29.31 -2.14 7.73
C GLY A 122 29.70 -3.62 7.57
N ALA A 123 28.76 -4.55 7.67
CA ALA A 123 29.01 -6.00 7.64
C ALA A 123 28.49 -6.66 6.36
N GLY A 124 28.85 -7.93 6.14
CA GLY A 124 28.45 -8.70 4.96
C GLY A 124 29.22 -8.29 3.72
N TYR A 125 28.72 -7.31 2.97
CA TYR A 125 29.32 -6.83 1.72
C TYR A 125 29.78 -5.35 1.81
N PRO A 126 30.71 -5.01 2.70
CA PRO A 126 31.12 -3.62 2.96
C PRO A 126 31.73 -2.90 1.75
N LYS A 127 32.19 -3.62 0.73
CA LYS A 127 32.68 -3.03 -0.52
C LYS A 127 31.61 -2.25 -1.29
N TYR A 128 30.32 -2.45 -0.98
CA TYR A 128 29.20 -1.70 -1.56
C TYR A 128 28.67 -0.61 -0.63
N ALA A 129 29.36 -0.32 0.48
CA ALA A 129 29.02 0.77 1.39
C ALA A 129 30.01 1.93 1.22
N TYR A 130 29.51 3.16 1.38
CA TYR A 130 30.32 4.37 1.37
C TYR A 130 31.14 4.55 2.65
N THR A 131 30.71 3.92 3.74
CA THR A 131 31.40 3.98 5.04
C THR A 131 31.60 2.58 5.62
N LYS A 132 32.52 2.46 6.58
CA LYS A 132 32.76 1.21 7.31
C LYS A 132 31.69 0.89 8.36
N GLY A 133 30.67 1.73 8.51
CA GLY A 133 29.59 1.57 9.48
C GLY A 133 28.28 2.12 8.91
N THR A 134 27.38 2.58 9.77
CA THR A 134 26.13 3.20 9.33
C THR A 134 26.38 4.47 8.53
N GLU A 135 25.79 4.56 7.35
CA GLU A 135 25.93 5.67 6.40
C GLU A 135 25.12 6.92 6.82
N TYR A 136 25.43 7.52 7.97
CA TYR A 136 24.80 8.78 8.37
C TYR A 136 25.05 9.89 7.35
N GLY A 137 24.00 10.64 6.99
CA GLY A 137 24.06 11.73 6.00
C GLY A 137 24.00 11.28 4.55
N TYR A 138 23.82 9.98 4.29
CA TYR A 138 23.52 9.45 2.96
C TYR A 138 22.01 9.29 2.81
N TYR A 139 21.55 9.25 1.55
CA TYR A 139 20.13 9.22 1.22
C TYR A 139 19.86 8.17 0.13
N ASN A 140 18.76 7.45 0.28
CA ASN A 140 18.11 6.77 -0.83
C ASN A 140 17.17 7.73 -1.55
N LEU A 141 16.96 7.50 -2.84
CA LEU A 141 15.79 8.06 -3.53
C LEU A 141 14.60 7.14 -3.25
N ALA A 142 13.68 7.61 -2.40
CA ALA A 142 12.41 6.93 -2.14
C ALA A 142 11.31 7.48 -3.06
N VAL A 143 10.33 6.63 -3.36
CA VAL A 143 9.18 6.90 -4.26
C VAL A 143 7.86 6.49 -3.61
#